data_AF-A0AAW5F594-F1
#
_entry.id   AF-A0AAW5F594-F1
#
_cell.length_a   1.000
_cell.length_b   1.000
_cell.length_c   1.000
_cell.angle_alpha   90.00
_cell.angle_beta   90.00
_cell.angle_gamma   90.00
#
_symmetry.space_group_name_H-M   'P 1'
#
loop_
_entity.id
_entity.type
_entity.pdbx_description
1 polymer ?
#
loop_
_entity_poly.entity_id
_entity_poly.type
_entity_poly.pdbx_seq_one_letter_code
_entity_poly.pdbx_strand_id
1 'polypeptide(L)'
;MKYKKIYEVLEQRRSSSPDFRYSDYSGWRSYYRSYMDRQRPLWIVAEDPSAGRRLWITQERSQLSITVGPMDHERRNHGHAHTISCRNQADMCATLYKLFESAAGAA
;
A
#
# COMPACT_ATOMS: atom_id res chain seq x y z
N MET A 1 -15.59 2.42 9.00
CA MET A 1 -14.70 3.28 8.20
C MET A 1 -14.41 2.61 6.87
N LYS A 2 -14.41 3.34 5.75
CA LYS A 2 -14.04 2.79 4.43
C LYS A 2 -12.57 2.33 4.48
N TYR A 3 -12.25 1.19 3.84
CA TYR A 3 -10.90 0.62 3.82
C TYR A 3 -10.29 0.28 5.19
N LYS A 4 -11.10 0.20 6.27
CA LYS A 4 -10.62 -0.04 7.65
C LYS A 4 -9.60 -1.18 7.74
N LYS A 5 -9.92 -2.33 7.14
CA LYS A 5 -9.05 -3.50 7.18
C LYS A 5 -7.69 -3.28 6.51
N ILE A 6 -7.63 -2.48 5.44
CA ILE A 6 -6.37 -2.15 4.77
C ILE A 6 -5.48 -1.34 5.74
N TYR A 7 -6.05 -0.34 6.43
CA TYR A 7 -5.30 0.42 7.43
C TYR A 7 -4.84 -0.46 8.60
N GLU A 8 -5.68 -1.37 9.10
CA GLU A 8 -5.29 -2.30 10.17
C GLU A 8 -4.06 -3.15 9.78
N VAL A 9 -4.01 -3.65 8.54
CA VAL A 9 -2.87 -4.41 8.02
C VAL A 9 -1.59 -3.54 7.97
N LEU A 10 -1.71 -2.27 7.58
CA LEU A 10 -0.60 -1.33 7.53
C LEU A 10 -0.09 -0.96 8.94
N GLU A 11 -1.00 -0.77 9.90
CA GLU A 11 -0.63 -0.48 11.29
C GLU A 11 0.05 -1.67 11.97
N GLN A 12 -0.40 -2.90 11.67
CA GLN A 12 0.28 -4.11 12.14
C GLN A 12 1.71 -4.21 11.59
N ARG A 13 1.91 -3.88 10.31
CA ARG A 13 3.26 -3.82 9.72
C ARG A 13 4.11 -2.73 10.36
N ARG A 14 3.56 -1.53 10.59
CA ARG A 14 4.26 -0.45 11.29
C ARG A 14 4.66 -0.83 12.72
N SER A 15 3.79 -1.57 13.41
CA SER A 15 4.06 -2.02 14.79
C SER A 15 5.16 -3.09 14.86
N SER A 16 5.36 -3.86 13.78
CA SER A 16 6.36 -4.94 13.71
C SER A 16 7.66 -4.55 13.00
N SER A 17 7.67 -3.47 12.22
CA SER A 17 8.84 -2.98 11.48
C SER A 17 9.01 -1.47 11.74
N PRO A 18 9.97 -1.06 12.60
CA PRO A 18 10.14 0.35 12.99
C PRO A 18 10.38 1.32 11.84
N ASP A 19 11.03 0.85 10.76
CA ASP A 19 11.35 1.67 9.60
C ASP A 19 10.21 1.76 8.57
N PHE A 20 9.17 0.93 8.74
CA PHE A 20 8.00 0.94 7.88
C PHE A 20 7.18 2.21 8.10
N ARG A 21 6.87 2.90 7.00
CA ARG A 21 5.97 4.06 7.02
C ARG A 21 5.05 4.06 5.82
N TYR A 22 3.90 4.71 5.96
CA TYR A 22 3.03 4.96 4.82
C TYR A 22 2.50 6.39 4.87
N SER A 23 2.31 6.95 3.68
CA SER A 23 1.65 8.24 3.46
C SER A 23 0.32 8.00 2.76
N ASP A 24 -0.73 8.64 3.27
CA ASP A 24 -2.10 8.48 2.76
C ASP A 24 -2.53 9.74 2.00
N TYR A 25 -2.79 9.58 0.72
CA TYR A 25 -3.27 10.63 -0.18
C TYR A 25 -4.67 10.31 -0.70
N SER A 26 -5.41 9.46 0.03
CA SER A 26 -6.69 8.94 -0.43
C SER A 26 -7.82 9.97 -0.35
N GLY A 27 -8.56 10.12 -1.46
CA GLY A 27 -9.69 11.05 -1.53
C GLY A 27 -10.93 10.64 -0.73
N TRP A 28 -11.03 9.40 -0.22
CA TRP A 28 -12.24 8.94 0.46
C TRP A 28 -12.56 9.68 1.77
N ARG A 29 -11.56 10.33 2.38
CA ARG A 29 -11.72 11.18 3.58
C ARG A 29 -12.06 12.63 3.22
N SER A 30 -11.91 13.04 1.96
CA SER A 30 -12.13 14.42 1.54
C SER A 30 -13.60 14.81 1.64
N TYR A 31 -13.88 15.89 2.37
CA TYR A 31 -15.20 16.46 2.50
C TYR A 31 -15.71 17.06 1.18
N TYR A 32 -14.83 17.77 0.45
CA TYR A 32 -15.18 18.51 -0.76
C TYR A 32 -15.37 17.61 -1.99
N ARG A 33 -14.99 16.33 -1.92
CA ARG A 33 -15.16 15.30 -2.98
C ARG A 33 -14.90 15.84 -4.39
N SER A 34 -13.74 16.46 -4.58
CA SER A 34 -13.30 16.96 -5.89
C SER A 34 -13.30 15.83 -6.92
N TYR A 35 -13.22 16.18 -8.20
CA TYR A 35 -13.08 15.18 -9.25
C TYR A 35 -11.88 14.24 -9.01
N MET A 36 -10.76 14.80 -8.57
CA MET A 36 -9.55 14.03 -8.23
C MET A 36 -9.78 13.08 -7.04
N ASP A 37 -10.49 13.53 -6.00
CA ASP A 37 -10.83 12.68 -4.84
C ASP A 37 -11.70 11.48 -5.23
N ARG A 38 -12.60 11.66 -6.21
CA ARG A 38 -13.46 10.60 -6.73
C ARG A 38 -12.72 9.64 -7.63
N GLN A 39 -11.71 10.11 -8.38
CA GLN A 39 -10.88 9.27 -9.22
C GLN A 39 -9.92 8.38 -8.42
N ARG A 40 -9.41 8.89 -7.30
CA ARG A 40 -8.45 8.21 -6.43
C ARG A 40 -9.01 8.03 -5.02
N PRO A 41 -10.10 7.25 -4.86
CA PRO A 41 -10.70 7.03 -3.56
C PRO A 41 -9.75 6.29 -2.61
N LEU A 42 -8.75 5.55 -3.08
CA LEU A 42 -7.67 5.01 -2.27
C LEU A 42 -6.34 5.29 -2.98
N TRP A 43 -5.38 5.89 -2.26
CA TRP A 43 -4.03 6.12 -2.72
C TRP A 43 -3.10 6.20 -1.51
N ILE A 44 -2.47 5.08 -1.19
CA ILE A 44 -1.50 4.98 -0.10
C ILE A 44 -0.15 4.59 -0.69
N VAL A 45 0.90 5.29 -0.27
CA VAL A 45 2.28 4.94 -0.60
C VAL A 45 2.93 4.42 0.67
N ALA A 46 3.28 3.14 0.70
CA ALA A 46 3.98 2.51 1.82
C ALA A 46 5.43 2.21 1.45
N GLU A 47 6.35 2.52 2.35
CA GLU A 47 7.77 2.23 2.24
C GLU A 47 8.13 1.18 3.26
N ASP A 48 8.74 0.10 2.80
CA ASP A 48 9.15 -1.04 3.62
C ASP A 48 10.66 -1.29 3.43
N PRO A 49 11.53 -0.49 4.10
CA PRO A 49 12.98 -0.61 3.96
C PRO A 49 13.51 -1.99 4.32
N SER A 50 12.91 -2.63 5.33
CA SER A 50 13.27 -3.99 5.75
C SER A 50 13.08 -5.05 4.66
N ALA A 51 12.31 -4.75 3.62
CA ALA A 51 12.05 -5.59 2.48
C ALA A 51 12.57 -4.99 1.16
N GLY A 52 13.30 -3.88 1.20
CA GLY A 52 13.84 -3.19 0.03
C GLY A 52 12.79 -2.81 -1.01
N ARG A 53 11.59 -2.38 -0.57
CA ARG A 53 10.46 -2.12 -1.50
C ARG A 53 9.57 -0.95 -1.10
N ARG A 54 8.90 -0.39 -2.11
CA ARG A 54 7.80 0.57 -2.01
C ARG A 54 6.53 -0.03 -2.60
N LEU A 55 5.40 0.23 -1.94
CA LEU A 55 4.08 -0.22 -2.33
C LEU A 55 3.21 1.00 -2.67
N TRP A 56 2.50 0.95 -3.79
CA TRP A 56 1.40 1.85 -4.10
C TRP A 56 0.10 1.07 -4.03
N ILE A 57 -0.70 1.35 -3.00
CA ILE A 57 -1.97 0.69 -2.72
C ILE A 57 -3.06 1.63 -3.17
N THR A 58 -3.67 1.33 -4.31
CA THR A 58 -4.58 2.26 -4.97
C THR A 58 -5.93 1.62 -5.25
N GLN A 59 -6.92 2.49 -5.36
CA GLN A 59 -8.16 2.19 -6.03
C GLN A 59 -8.34 3.24 -7.12
N GLU A 60 -8.30 2.81 -8.37
CA GLU A 60 -8.67 3.64 -9.51
C GLU A 60 -10.03 3.17 -10.03
N ARG A 61 -11.03 4.06 -9.97
CA ARG A 61 -12.43 3.72 -10.25
C ARG A 61 -12.89 2.53 -9.38
N SER A 62 -13.15 1.37 -9.96
CA SER A 62 -13.55 0.13 -9.28
C SER A 62 -12.41 -0.86 -9.06
N GLN A 63 -11.23 -0.63 -9.64
CA GLN A 63 -10.11 -1.56 -9.58
C GLN A 63 -9.23 -1.27 -8.37
N LEU A 64 -9.03 -2.28 -7.53
CA LEU A 64 -8.05 -2.26 -6.45
C LEU A 64 -6.74 -2.88 -6.95
N SER A 65 -5.60 -2.26 -6.66
CA SER A 65 -4.30 -2.81 -7.02
C SER A 65 -3.21 -2.43 -6.03
N ILE A 66 -2.17 -3.26 -6.01
CA ILE A 66 -0.92 -3.02 -5.28
C ILE A 66 0.19 -3.05 -6.32
N THR A 67 0.85 -1.92 -6.54
CA THR A 67 2.11 -1.89 -7.29
C THR A 67 3.26 -2.03 -6.31
N VAL A 68 4.21 -2.92 -6.60
CA VAL A 68 5.39 -3.19 -5.78
C VAL A 68 6.62 -2.83 -6.60
N GLY A 69 7.41 -1.88 -6.11
CA GLY A 69 8.66 -1.45 -6.74
C GLY A 69 9.85 -1.67 -5.81
N PRO A 70 11.03 -2.03 -6.35
CA PRO A 70 12.26 -2.05 -5.57
C PRO A 70 12.60 -0.66 -5.03
N MET A 71 13.12 -0.61 -3.82
CA MET A 71 13.52 0.62 -3.14
C MET A 71 14.91 0.42 -2.51
N ASP A 72 15.83 1.34 -2.75
CA ASP A 72 17.16 1.32 -2.14
C ASP A 72 17.15 1.87 -0.69
N HIS A 73 18.31 1.83 -0.03
CA HIS A 73 18.50 2.37 1.32
C HIS A 73 18.29 3.89 1.40
N GLU A 74 18.45 4.62 0.28
CA GLU A 74 18.16 6.05 0.17
C GLU A 74 16.68 6.34 -0.15
N ARG A 75 15.82 5.30 -0.14
CA ARG A 75 14.39 5.35 -0.43
C ARG A 75 14.04 5.79 -1.86
N ARG A 76 14.96 5.61 -2.80
CA ARG A 76 14.76 5.84 -4.22
C ARG A 76 14.20 4.58 -4.87
N ASN A 77 13.35 4.76 -5.88
CA ASN A 77 12.85 3.64 -6.67
C ASN A 77 13.95 3.18 -7.63
N HIS A 78 14.14 1.88 -7.72
CA HIS A 78 15.06 1.27 -8.69
C HIS A 78 14.38 0.15 -9.43
N GLY A 79 14.80 -0.10 -10.66
CA GLY A 79 14.30 -1.23 -11.44
C GLY A 79 12.80 -1.18 -11.76
N HIS A 80 12.28 -2.35 -12.12
CA HIS A 80 10.91 -2.48 -12.59
C HIS A 80 9.94 -2.78 -11.45
N ALA A 81 8.86 -1.99 -11.38
CA ALA A 81 7.73 -2.29 -10.52
C ALA A 81 6.78 -3.29 -11.20
N HIS A 82 6.13 -4.15 -10.42
CA HIS A 82 5.07 -5.03 -10.88
C HIS A 82 3.75 -4.71 -10.16
N THR A 83 2.62 -4.95 -10.83
CA THR A 83 1.30 -4.61 -10.30
C THR A 83 0.48 -5.88 -10.10
N ILE A 84 -0.14 -5.96 -8.93
CA ILE A 84 -1.04 -7.04 -8.53
C ILE A 84 -2.46 -6.46 -8.47
N SER A 85 -3.35 -6.97 -9.30
CA SER A 85 -4.78 -6.61 -9.25
C SER A 85 -5.49 -7.40 -8.15
N CYS A 86 -6.32 -6.72 -7.37
CA CYS A 86 -7.12 -7.31 -6.30
C CYS A 86 -8.60 -7.21 -6.65
N ARG A 87 -9.35 -8.29 -6.44
CA ARG A 87 -10.80 -8.33 -6.77
C ARG A 87 -11.64 -7.48 -5.82
N ASN A 88 -11.22 -7.40 -4.56
CA ASN A 88 -11.92 -6.66 -3.51
C ASN A 88 -10.95 -6.35 -2.35
N GLN A 89 -11.43 -5.68 -1.30
CA GLN A 89 -10.60 -5.31 -0.15
C GLN A 89 -10.08 -6.52 0.64
N ALA A 90 -10.82 -7.63 0.71
CA ALA A 90 -10.35 -8.83 1.41
C ALA A 90 -9.19 -9.49 0.67
N ASP A 91 -9.30 -9.58 -0.66
CA ASP A 91 -8.22 -10.04 -1.56
C ASP A 91 -6.98 -9.14 -1.40
N MET A 92 -7.16 -7.82 -1.39
CA MET A 92 -6.07 -6.85 -1.17
C MET A 92 -5.42 -7.01 0.21
N CYS A 93 -6.19 -7.19 1.27
CA CYS A 93 -5.64 -7.45 2.61
C CYS A 93 -4.82 -8.74 2.64
N ALA A 94 -5.33 -9.82 2.03
CA ALA A 94 -4.60 -11.08 1.94
C ALA A 94 -3.29 -10.94 1.15
N THR A 95 -3.29 -10.18 0.06
CA THR A 95 -2.07 -9.87 -0.70
C THR A 95 -1.06 -9.07 0.13
N LEU A 96 -1.51 -8.05 0.88
CA LEU A 96 -0.65 -7.27 1.76
C LEU A 96 -0.03 -8.14 2.87
N TYR A 97 -0.82 -9.02 3.50
CA TYR A 97 -0.30 -9.97 4.49
C TYR A 97 0.81 -10.84 3.91
N LYS A 98 0.58 -11.46 2.75
CA LYS A 98 1.60 -12.30 2.09
C LYS A 98 2.87 -11.52 1.75
N LEU A 99 2.73 -10.28 1.29
CA LEU A 99 3.89 -9.42 1.04
C LEU A 99 4.65 -9.17 2.34
N PHE A 100 3.97 -8.84 3.43
CA PHE A 100 4.63 -8.56 4.71
C PHE A 100 5.25 -9.78 5.38
N GLU A 101 4.67 -10.98 5.22
CA GLU A 101 5.27 -12.24 5.67
C GLU A 101 6.53 -12.62 4.88
N SER A 102 6.53 -12.43 3.55
CA SER A 102 7.70 -12.77 2.72
C SER A 102 8.95 -11.94 3.06
N ALA A 103 8.76 -10.77 3.68
CA ALA A 103 9.85 -9.95 4.19
C ALA A 103 10.38 -10.42 5.55
N ALA A 104 9.56 -11.07 6.37
CA ALA A 104 9.95 -11.51 7.71
C ALA A 104 10.87 -12.75 7.69
N GLY A 105 10.83 -13.55 6.63
CA GLY A 105 11.63 -14.77 6.49
C GLY A 105 13.00 -14.59 5.82
N ALA A 106 13.39 -13.37 5.46
CA ALA A 106 14.64 -13.09 4.73
C ALA A 106 15.75 -12.49 5.62
N ALA A 107 15.61 -12.57 6.94
CA ALA A 107 16.57 -12.09 7.93
C ALA A 107 17.54 -13.18 8.38
#